data_AF-A0A5C3QRC9-F1
#
_entry.id   AF-A0A5C3QRC9-F1
#
_cell.length_a   1.000
_cell.length_b   1.000
_cell.length_c   1.000
_cell.angle_alpha   90.00
_cell.angle_beta   90.00
_cell.angle_gamma   90.00
#
_symmetry.space_group_name_H-M   'P 1'
#
loop_
_entity.id
_entity.type
_entity.pdbx_description
1 polymer ?
#
loop_
_entity_poly.entity_id
_entity_poly.type
_entity_poly.pdbx_seq_one_letter_code
_entity_poly.pdbx_strand_id
1 'polypeptide(L)'
;MAFNTFAVQDDRRFIVTLAFAGTDFVVCYFDRAGIITSEVHSMTSIEGAVVLVRALSGIRLAPRSRLGFDPTIFTKDGERFIQVDSQGTVDEILETVFIFRGIKGKGTVVYKCLDPEGNHVAVKDAWIDEARLYKEPEILAAIKKKGGITGILDMLAHWIVQVDGVPDSTDWIRSEFEPPSPSKIETRFHHRMVLSPYAVPINQFRSRREFLLGLRDAVKGTQKYWHSFWS
;
A
#
# COMPACT_ATOMS: atom_id res chain seq x y z
N MET A 1 -14.79 -9.72 -6.34
CA MET A 1 -14.53 -8.41 -6.97
C MET A 1 -13.32 -7.71 -6.33
N ALA A 2 -13.39 -7.31 -5.06
CA ALA A 2 -12.31 -6.55 -4.40
C ALA A 2 -10.92 -7.20 -4.45
N PHE A 3 -10.84 -8.53 -4.23
CA PHE A 3 -9.59 -9.29 -4.35
C PHE A 3 -8.91 -9.11 -5.72
N ASN A 4 -9.68 -9.24 -6.82
CA ASN A 4 -9.13 -9.11 -8.16
C ASN A 4 -8.67 -7.68 -8.43
N THR A 5 -9.45 -6.68 -8.01
CA THR A 5 -9.09 -5.27 -8.16
C THR A 5 -7.77 -4.96 -7.46
N PHE A 6 -7.61 -5.33 -6.19
CA PHE A 6 -6.36 -5.12 -5.46
C PHE A 6 -5.18 -5.93 -6.00
N ALA A 7 -5.43 -7.00 -6.76
CA ALA A 7 -4.39 -7.84 -7.35
C ALA A 7 -3.88 -7.34 -8.71
N VAL A 8 -4.55 -6.36 -9.33
CA VAL A 8 -4.19 -5.85 -10.67
C VAL A 8 -4.14 -4.33 -10.77
N GLN A 9 -4.75 -3.60 -9.82
CA GLN A 9 -4.69 -2.14 -9.74
C GLN A 9 -3.81 -1.79 -8.55
N ASP A 10 -2.53 -1.56 -8.85
CA ASP A 10 -1.46 -1.31 -7.91
C ASP A 10 -1.55 0.07 -7.21
N ASP A 11 -2.29 0.99 -7.81
CA ASP A 11 -2.59 2.33 -7.30
C ASP A 11 -3.89 2.41 -6.46
N ARG A 12 -4.41 1.28 -5.96
CA ARG A 12 -5.65 1.23 -5.16
C ARG A 12 -5.43 1.25 -3.66
N ARG A 13 -5.94 2.31 -3.03
CA ARG A 13 -6.04 2.51 -1.59
C ARG A 13 -7.26 1.81 -1.00
N PHE A 14 -8.41 1.97 -1.65
CA PHE A 14 -9.67 1.35 -1.27
C PHE A 14 -10.59 1.13 -2.48
N ILE A 15 -11.72 0.45 -2.27
CA ILE A 15 -12.73 0.16 -3.29
C ILE A 15 -14.11 0.39 -2.70
N VAL A 16 -14.92 1.23 -3.36
CA VAL A 16 -16.35 1.34 -3.11
C VAL A 16 -17.10 0.54 -4.18
N THR A 17 -18.04 -0.31 -3.78
CA THR A 17 -18.85 -1.13 -4.69
C THR A 17 -20.22 -1.45 -4.12
N LEU A 18 -21.07 -2.09 -4.91
CA LEU A 18 -22.39 -2.58 -4.52
C LEU A 18 -22.39 -4.11 -4.57
N ALA A 19 -22.94 -4.75 -3.54
CA ALA A 19 -23.24 -6.17 -3.56
C ALA A 19 -24.76 -6.36 -3.56
N PHE A 20 -25.26 -7.20 -4.47
CA PHE A 20 -26.69 -7.43 -4.69
C PHE A 20 -27.08 -8.86 -4.30
N ALA A 21 -28.26 -9.00 -3.71
CA ALA A 21 -28.92 -10.26 -3.41
C ALA A 21 -30.42 -10.14 -3.72
N GLY A 22 -30.82 -10.56 -4.92
CA GLY A 22 -32.19 -10.38 -5.39
C GLY A 22 -32.53 -8.89 -5.57
N THR A 23 -33.57 -8.42 -4.90
CA THR A 23 -33.98 -7.00 -4.88
C THR A 23 -33.20 -6.16 -3.88
N ASP A 24 -32.39 -6.78 -3.04
CA ASP A 24 -31.69 -6.09 -1.96
C ASP A 24 -30.21 -5.87 -2.32
N PHE A 25 -29.61 -4.84 -1.73
CA PHE A 25 -28.22 -4.51 -1.94
C PHE A 25 -27.59 -3.87 -0.70
N VAL A 26 -26.26 -3.91 -0.65
CA VAL A 26 -25.45 -3.17 0.33
C VAL A 26 -24.37 -2.38 -0.41
N VAL A 27 -24.03 -1.21 0.12
CA VAL A 27 -22.83 -0.46 -0.27
C VAL A 27 -21.66 -1.03 0.49
N CYS A 28 -20.62 -1.47 -0.21
CA CYS A 28 -19.41 -2.03 0.38
C CYS A 28 -18.23 -1.08 0.21
N TYR A 29 -17.46 -0.89 1.28
CA TYR A 29 -16.17 -0.23 1.30
C TYR A 29 -15.10 -1.25 1.69
N PHE A 30 -14.17 -1.53 0.79
CA PHE A 30 -13.03 -2.41 1.04
C PHE A 30 -11.75 -1.61 1.10
N ASP A 31 -10.92 -1.85 2.11
CA ASP A 31 -9.56 -1.35 2.18
C ASP A 31 -8.63 -2.40 2.80
N ARG A 32 -7.43 -1.99 3.21
CA ARG A 32 -6.42 -2.90 3.76
C ARG A 32 -6.66 -3.30 5.21
N ALA A 33 -7.66 -2.76 5.88
CA ALA A 33 -8.14 -3.22 7.20
C ALA A 33 -9.37 -4.14 7.11
N GLY A 34 -10.00 -4.26 5.94
CA GLY A 34 -11.09 -5.22 5.69
C GLY A 34 -12.24 -4.62 4.89
N ILE A 35 -13.47 -5.03 5.23
CA ILE A 35 -14.71 -4.55 4.61
C ILE A 35 -15.56 -3.82 5.66
N ILE A 36 -16.23 -2.76 5.22
CA ILE A 36 -17.34 -2.09 5.90
C ILE A 36 -18.53 -2.11 4.94
N THR A 37 -19.73 -2.30 5.46
CA THR A 37 -20.96 -2.28 4.67
C THR A 37 -21.95 -1.30 5.25
N SER A 38 -22.80 -0.73 4.39
CA SER A 38 -24.06 -0.13 4.82
C SER A 38 -24.99 -1.19 5.43
N GLU A 39 -26.12 -0.73 5.95
CA GLU A 39 -27.30 -1.58 6.12
C GLU A 39 -27.80 -2.13 4.76
N VAL A 40 -28.69 -3.11 4.82
CA VAL A 40 -29.34 -3.68 3.63
C VAL A 40 -30.41 -2.73 3.13
N HIS A 41 -30.38 -2.41 1.84
CA HIS A 41 -31.36 -1.56 1.18
C HIS A 41 -32.14 -2.37 0.14
N SER A 42 -33.46 -2.17 0.06
CA SER A 42 -34.29 -2.80 -0.96
C SER A 42 -34.51 -1.87 -2.15
N MET A 43 -34.18 -2.31 -3.36
CA MET A 43 -34.36 -1.51 -4.58
C MET A 43 -35.84 -1.26 -4.90
N THR A 44 -36.76 -2.04 -4.31
CA THR A 44 -38.20 -1.88 -4.49
C THR A 44 -38.82 -0.86 -3.54
N SER A 45 -38.08 -0.37 -2.53
CA SER A 45 -38.52 0.77 -1.72
C SER A 45 -38.00 2.08 -2.31
N ILE A 46 -38.73 3.17 -2.06
CA ILE A 46 -38.34 4.51 -2.53
C ILE A 46 -37.02 4.93 -1.89
N GLU A 47 -36.84 4.65 -0.60
CA GLU A 47 -35.63 4.97 0.15
C GLU A 47 -34.43 4.21 -0.42
N GLY A 48 -34.56 2.90 -0.67
CA GLY A 48 -33.48 2.09 -1.22
C GLY A 48 -33.16 2.43 -2.66
N ALA A 49 -34.16 2.72 -3.49
CA ALA A 49 -33.96 3.22 -4.85
C ALA A 49 -33.19 4.56 -4.87
N VAL A 50 -33.50 5.48 -3.95
CA VAL A 50 -32.75 6.74 -3.79
C VAL A 50 -31.30 6.47 -3.38
N VAL A 51 -31.04 5.56 -2.44
CA VAL A 51 -29.68 5.17 -2.06
C VAL A 51 -28.93 4.56 -3.25
N LEU A 52 -29.58 3.71 -4.04
CA LEU A 52 -28.97 3.10 -5.23
C LEU A 52 -28.54 4.17 -6.25
N VAL A 53 -29.44 5.11 -6.57
CA VAL A 53 -29.14 6.21 -7.51
C VAL A 53 -28.00 7.07 -6.98
N ARG A 54 -27.98 7.37 -5.67
CA ARG A 54 -26.89 8.13 -5.04
C ARG A 54 -25.56 7.38 -5.12
N ALA A 55 -25.54 6.09 -4.81
CA ALA A 55 -24.33 5.28 -4.87
C ALA A 55 -23.77 5.17 -6.29
N LEU A 56 -24.63 4.90 -7.28
CA LEU A 56 -24.24 4.85 -8.69
C LEU A 56 -23.74 6.21 -9.19
N SER A 57 -24.43 7.29 -8.84
CA SER A 57 -24.01 8.66 -9.18
C SER A 57 -22.66 8.99 -8.55
N GLY A 58 -22.47 8.64 -7.27
CA GLY A 58 -21.20 8.82 -6.57
C GLY A 58 -20.06 8.05 -7.24
N ILE A 59 -20.25 6.76 -7.52
CA ILE A 59 -19.24 5.92 -8.20
C ILE A 59 -18.88 6.50 -9.58
N ARG A 60 -19.84 7.08 -10.29
CA ARG A 60 -19.62 7.64 -11.63
C ARG A 60 -18.96 9.02 -11.63
N LEU A 61 -19.37 9.90 -10.72
CA LEU A 61 -19.05 11.32 -10.76
C LEU A 61 -17.91 11.70 -9.80
N ALA A 62 -17.63 10.89 -8.79
CA ALA A 62 -16.58 11.20 -7.84
C ALA A 62 -15.20 11.22 -8.50
N PRO A 63 -14.30 12.12 -8.08
CA PRO A 63 -12.93 12.13 -8.58
C PRO A 63 -12.23 10.80 -8.22
N ARG A 64 -11.24 10.42 -9.03
CA ARG A 64 -10.51 9.15 -8.87
C ARG A 64 -9.96 8.94 -7.46
N SER A 65 -9.47 9.99 -6.81
CA SER A 65 -9.00 9.92 -5.42
C SER A 65 -10.11 9.48 -4.47
N ARG A 66 -11.34 9.98 -4.63
CA ARG A 66 -12.52 9.59 -3.83
C ARG A 66 -13.08 8.21 -4.21
N LEU A 67 -12.65 7.65 -5.33
CA LEU A 67 -12.91 6.26 -5.71
C LEU A 67 -11.80 5.30 -5.25
N GLY A 68 -10.82 5.80 -4.50
CA GLY A 68 -9.76 4.98 -3.90
C GLY A 68 -8.52 4.79 -4.77
N PHE A 69 -8.38 5.55 -5.85
CA PHE A 69 -7.09 5.67 -6.53
C PHE A 69 -6.13 6.54 -5.69
N ASP A 70 -4.85 6.20 -5.70
CA ASP A 70 -3.79 7.01 -5.11
C ASP A 70 -3.51 8.22 -6.02
N PRO A 71 -3.79 9.45 -5.56
CA PRO A 71 -3.54 10.66 -6.37
C PRO A 71 -2.05 10.96 -6.56
N THR A 72 -1.17 10.31 -5.79
CA THR A 72 0.29 10.49 -5.86
C THR A 72 0.95 9.56 -6.87
N ILE A 73 0.18 8.68 -7.51
CA ILE A 73 0.58 7.88 -8.67
C ILE A 73 -0.20 8.40 -9.89
N PHE A 74 0.51 8.79 -10.94
CA PHE A 74 -0.13 9.39 -12.11
C PHE A 74 0.58 9.00 -13.41
N THR A 75 -0.11 9.23 -14.53
CA THR A 75 0.42 9.01 -15.87
C THR A 75 0.59 10.35 -16.58
N LYS A 76 1.76 10.57 -17.17
CA LYS A 76 2.08 11.73 -18.00
C LYS A 76 2.83 11.25 -19.24
N ASP A 77 2.37 11.67 -20.42
CA ASP A 77 2.99 11.31 -21.71
C ASP A 77 3.13 9.80 -21.97
N GLY A 78 2.24 8.99 -21.38
CA GLY A 78 2.27 7.52 -21.48
C GLY A 78 3.08 6.83 -20.37
N GLU A 79 3.91 7.57 -19.66
CA GLU A 79 4.76 7.06 -18.59
C GLU A 79 4.11 7.24 -17.21
N ARG A 80 4.43 6.34 -16.28
CA ARG A 80 3.89 6.35 -14.92
C ARG A 80 4.89 6.96 -13.95
N PHE A 81 4.39 7.76 -13.02
CA PHE A 81 5.19 8.41 -11.99
C PHE A 81 4.59 8.20 -10.61
N ILE A 82 5.44 8.25 -9.59
CA ILE A 82 5.06 8.08 -8.19
C ILE A 82 5.77 9.13 -7.35
N GLN A 83 5.01 9.86 -6.52
CA GLN A 83 5.60 10.79 -5.56
C GLN A 83 6.20 10.03 -4.39
N VAL A 84 7.47 10.27 -4.06
CA VAL A 84 8.23 9.46 -3.10
C VAL A 84 8.55 10.15 -1.78
N ASP A 85 8.25 11.44 -1.66
CA ASP A 85 8.39 12.21 -0.42
C ASP A 85 7.31 13.29 -0.28
N SER A 86 7.32 13.99 0.86
CA SER A 86 6.39 15.10 1.13
C SER A 86 6.73 16.41 0.40
N GLN A 87 7.90 16.51 -0.24
CA GLN A 87 8.33 17.70 -0.99
C GLN A 87 7.87 17.68 -2.46
N GLY A 88 7.35 16.54 -2.92
CA GLY A 88 6.86 16.40 -4.29
C GLY A 88 7.87 15.79 -5.25
N THR A 89 8.95 15.18 -4.73
CA THR A 89 9.88 14.41 -5.58
C THR A 89 9.14 13.24 -6.21
N VAL A 90 9.34 13.01 -7.50
CA VAL A 90 8.70 11.94 -8.26
C VAL A 90 9.73 11.05 -8.93
N ASP A 91 9.48 9.74 -8.87
CA ASP A 91 10.25 8.72 -9.58
C ASP A 91 9.40 8.17 -10.74
N GLU A 92 10.04 7.78 -11.83
CA GLU A 92 9.38 7.10 -12.96
C GLU A 92 9.19 5.62 -12.64
N ILE A 93 7.96 5.11 -12.68
CA ILE A 93 7.66 3.69 -12.50
C ILE A 93 7.93 2.95 -13.82
N LEU A 94 8.98 2.14 -13.85
CA LEU A 94 9.29 1.27 -14.99
C LEU A 94 8.50 -0.04 -14.96
N GLU A 95 8.32 -0.62 -13.76
CA GLU A 95 7.70 -1.94 -13.61
C GLU A 95 7.11 -2.12 -12.21
N THR A 96 5.93 -2.73 -12.13
CA THR A 96 5.37 -3.24 -10.87
C THR A 96 5.91 -4.64 -10.60
N VAL A 97 6.97 -4.74 -9.80
CA VAL A 97 7.72 -6.00 -9.57
C VAL A 97 7.04 -6.94 -8.59
N PHE A 98 6.20 -6.40 -7.70
CA PHE A 98 5.43 -7.20 -6.76
C PHE A 98 4.11 -6.51 -6.41
N ILE A 99 3.05 -7.31 -6.33
CA ILE A 99 1.75 -6.89 -5.80
C ILE A 99 1.21 -7.95 -4.85
N PHE A 100 0.89 -7.54 -3.62
CA PHE A 100 0.27 -8.42 -2.64
C PHE A 100 -1.15 -8.79 -3.07
N ARG A 101 -1.40 -10.10 -3.19
CA ARG A 101 -2.70 -10.66 -3.57
C ARG A 101 -3.53 -10.97 -2.32
N GLY A 102 -4.16 -9.94 -1.78
CA GLY A 102 -5.08 -10.07 -0.66
C GLY A 102 -5.80 -8.75 -0.38
N ILE A 103 -6.98 -8.84 0.23
CA ILE A 103 -7.79 -7.67 0.57
C ILE A 103 -7.19 -6.99 1.82
N LYS A 104 -7.18 -7.70 2.94
CA LYS A 104 -6.67 -7.23 4.23
C LYS A 104 -5.18 -7.53 4.38
N GLY A 105 -4.44 -6.64 5.06
CA GLY A 105 -3.04 -6.84 5.42
C GLY A 105 -2.16 -5.70 4.96
N LYS A 106 -0.87 -6.00 4.68
CA LYS A 106 0.09 -4.96 4.29
C LYS A 106 -0.17 -4.36 2.91
N GLY A 107 -0.95 -5.03 2.06
CA GLY A 107 -1.23 -4.53 0.71
C GLY A 107 0.01 -4.16 -0.09
N THR A 108 1.14 -4.83 0.17
CA THR A 108 2.45 -4.38 -0.30
C THR A 108 2.51 -4.34 -1.82
N VAL A 109 2.96 -3.23 -2.36
CA VAL A 109 3.33 -3.08 -3.76
C VAL A 109 4.79 -2.66 -3.82
N VAL A 110 5.54 -3.24 -4.75
CA VAL A 110 6.91 -2.84 -5.01
C VAL A 110 7.04 -2.49 -6.49
N TYR A 111 7.63 -1.35 -6.75
CA TYR A 111 7.92 -0.82 -8.07
C TYR A 111 9.43 -0.80 -8.28
N LYS A 112 9.85 -1.09 -9.50
CA LYS A 112 11.16 -0.69 -10.02
C LYS A 112 10.99 0.70 -10.61
N CYS A 113 11.79 1.65 -10.14
CA CYS A 113 11.71 3.03 -10.60
C CYS A 113 13.07 3.58 -11.04
N LEU A 114 13.03 4.68 -11.80
CA LEU A 114 14.17 5.59 -12.00
C LEU A 114 13.97 6.84 -11.15
N ASP A 115 14.99 7.16 -10.34
CA ASP A 115 15.04 8.42 -9.61
C ASP A 115 15.39 9.61 -10.56
N PRO A 116 15.25 10.86 -10.11
CA PRO A 116 15.59 12.03 -10.93
C PRO A 116 17.04 12.08 -11.43
N GLU A 117 17.95 11.39 -10.73
CA GLU A 117 19.36 11.24 -11.11
C GLU A 117 19.61 10.11 -12.13
N GLY A 118 18.59 9.33 -12.48
CA GLY A 118 18.67 8.24 -13.44
C GLY A 118 19.15 6.90 -12.85
N ASN A 119 19.17 6.76 -11.53
CA ASN A 119 19.50 5.51 -10.86
C ASN A 119 18.27 4.63 -10.66
N HIS A 120 18.49 3.32 -10.69
CA HIS A 120 17.46 2.35 -10.38
C HIS A 120 17.24 2.24 -8.87
N VAL A 121 16.00 2.46 -8.45
CA VAL A 121 15.55 2.31 -7.06
C VAL A 121 14.34 1.40 -6.96
N ALA A 122 14.09 0.86 -5.77
CA ALA A 122 12.84 0.17 -5.47
C ALA A 122 11.93 1.08 -4.64
N VAL A 123 10.75 1.43 -5.15
CA VAL A 123 9.72 2.11 -4.36
C VAL A 123 8.79 1.06 -3.79
N LYS A 124 8.63 1.05 -2.46
CA LYS A 124 7.81 0.07 -1.74
C LYS A 124 6.68 0.78 -1.00
N ASP A 125 5.46 0.44 -1.38
CA ASP A 125 4.23 0.84 -0.69
C ASP A 125 3.77 -0.28 0.25
N ALA A 126 3.34 0.10 1.45
CA ALA A 126 2.78 -0.83 2.41
C ALA A 126 1.85 -0.13 3.41
N TRP A 127 0.76 -0.83 3.75
CA TRP A 127 -0.17 -0.47 4.80
C TRP A 127 0.29 -1.04 6.13
N ILE A 128 0.85 -0.19 6.99
CA ILE A 128 1.43 -0.60 8.27
C ILE A 128 0.43 -0.36 9.38
N ASP A 129 0.11 -1.43 10.09
CA ASP A 129 -0.68 -1.39 11.33
C ASP A 129 0.06 -0.57 12.38
N GLU A 130 -0.60 0.49 12.86
CA GLU A 130 -0.06 1.43 13.83
C GLU A 130 0.31 0.74 15.15
N ALA A 131 -0.47 -0.27 15.56
CA ALA A 131 -0.25 -1.02 16.79
C ALA A 131 1.04 -1.87 16.77
N ARG A 132 1.71 -2.00 15.62
CA ARG A 132 2.99 -2.70 15.55
C ARG A 132 4.11 -1.95 16.26
N LEU A 133 4.72 -2.65 17.21
CA LEU A 133 5.84 -2.16 18.00
C LEU A 133 7.08 -1.84 17.16
N TYR A 134 7.38 -2.68 16.17
CA TYR A 134 8.54 -2.50 15.29
C TYR A 134 8.08 -2.35 13.84
N LYS A 135 8.39 -1.21 13.23
CA LYS A 135 8.07 -0.95 11.83
C LYS A 135 9.34 -0.98 10.99
N GLU A 136 9.23 -1.54 9.79
CA GLU A 136 10.36 -1.67 8.85
C GLU A 136 11.09 -0.35 8.56
N PRO A 137 10.39 0.80 8.33
CA PRO A 137 11.07 2.07 8.12
C PRO A 137 11.93 2.50 9.33
N GLU A 138 11.46 2.26 10.56
CA GLU A 138 12.18 2.62 11.79
C GLU A 138 13.48 1.81 11.92
N ILE A 139 13.42 0.51 11.59
CA ILE A 139 14.58 -0.39 11.60
C ILE A 139 15.61 0.06 10.57
N LEU A 140 15.19 0.32 9.32
CA LEU A 140 16.09 0.75 8.25
C LEU A 140 16.72 2.13 8.55
N ALA A 141 15.93 3.06 9.11
CA ALA A 141 16.45 4.36 9.54
C ALA A 141 17.50 4.22 10.66
N ALA A 142 17.27 3.32 11.62
CA ALA A 142 18.23 3.06 12.69
C ALA A 142 19.53 2.43 12.16
N ILE A 143 19.46 1.55 11.17
CA ILE A 143 20.63 0.98 10.49
C ILE A 143 21.42 2.06 9.76
N LYS A 144 20.74 2.91 8.97
CA LYS A 144 21.37 4.03 8.24
C LYS A 144 22.08 5.00 9.20
N LYS A 145 21.44 5.34 10.33
CA LYS A 145 22.03 6.21 11.37
C LYS A 145 23.33 5.67 11.97
N LYS A 146 23.52 4.34 11.98
CA LYS A 146 24.77 3.70 12.43
C LYS A 146 25.83 3.56 11.34
N GLY A 147 25.65 4.21 10.18
CA GLY A 147 26.58 4.14 9.05
C GLY A 147 26.27 3.02 8.05
N GLY A 148 25.09 2.39 8.15
CA GLY A 148 24.68 1.29 7.28
C GLY A 148 25.32 -0.05 7.65
N ILE A 149 24.84 -1.12 7.02
CA ILE A 149 25.38 -2.47 7.18
C ILE A 149 25.50 -3.13 5.82
N THR A 150 26.72 -3.54 5.44
CA THR A 150 26.93 -4.25 4.17
C THR A 150 26.10 -5.53 4.10
N GLY A 151 25.22 -5.61 3.10
CA GLY A 151 24.27 -6.71 2.90
C GLY A 151 22.84 -6.35 3.29
N ILE A 152 22.61 -5.15 3.83
CA ILE A 152 21.29 -4.56 4.06
C ILE A 152 21.18 -3.33 3.17
N LEU A 153 20.05 -3.20 2.48
CA LEU A 153 19.76 -2.05 1.63
C LEU A 153 19.59 -0.77 2.45
N ASP A 154 19.79 0.36 1.80
CA ASP A 154 19.56 1.68 2.34
C ASP A 154 18.14 2.15 2.03
N MET A 155 17.52 2.79 3.01
CA MET A 155 16.29 3.56 2.81
C MET A 155 16.67 5.00 2.48
N LEU A 156 16.45 5.41 1.24
CA LEU A 156 16.76 6.75 0.76
C LEU A 156 15.75 7.76 1.26
N ALA A 157 14.47 7.43 1.14
CA ALA A 157 13.34 8.24 1.62
C ALA A 157 12.27 7.34 2.25
N HIS A 158 11.51 7.93 3.17
CA HIS A 158 10.30 7.33 3.76
C HIS A 158 9.32 8.44 4.10
N TRP A 159 8.06 8.26 3.71
CA TRP A 159 6.98 9.12 4.16
C TRP A 159 5.66 8.34 4.32
N ILE A 160 4.72 8.97 5.01
CA ILE A 160 3.32 8.53 5.06
C ILE A 160 2.59 9.32 3.98
N VAL A 161 2.03 8.61 3.00
CA VAL A 161 1.34 9.19 1.85
C VAL A 161 0.23 10.13 2.35
N GLN A 162 0.09 11.28 1.70
CA GLN A 162 -0.92 12.27 2.04
C GLN A 162 -1.96 12.34 0.91
N VAL A 163 -3.24 12.40 1.29
CA VAL A 163 -4.36 12.63 0.37
C VAL A 163 -5.15 13.81 0.89
N ASP A 164 -5.35 14.83 0.05
CA ASP A 164 -5.98 16.09 0.43
C ASP A 164 -5.32 16.74 1.68
N GLY A 165 -3.99 16.57 1.85
CA GLY A 165 -3.22 17.13 2.96
C GLY A 165 -3.32 16.35 4.29
N VAL A 166 -3.95 15.17 4.28
CA VAL A 166 -4.15 14.32 5.46
C VAL A 166 -3.43 12.97 5.28
N PRO A 167 -2.82 12.40 6.34
CA PRO A 167 -2.21 11.08 6.25
C PRO A 167 -3.20 10.02 5.79
N ASP A 168 -2.83 9.29 4.74
CA ASP A 168 -3.66 8.24 4.16
C ASP A 168 -3.70 7.04 5.12
N SER A 169 -4.91 6.76 5.62
CA SER A 169 -5.14 5.75 6.66
C SER A 169 -6.42 4.96 6.41
N THR A 170 -6.57 3.82 7.08
CA THR A 170 -7.82 3.06 7.09
C THR A 170 -8.82 3.55 8.14
N ASP A 171 -8.47 4.61 8.88
CA ASP A 171 -9.26 5.12 10.00
C ASP A 171 -10.38 6.05 9.55
N TRP A 172 -10.18 6.80 8.45
CA TRP A 172 -11.02 7.94 8.07
C TRP A 172 -12.54 7.67 8.03
N ILE A 173 -12.95 6.47 7.63
CA ILE A 173 -14.36 6.07 7.59
C ILE A 173 -14.75 5.27 8.82
N ARG A 174 -13.79 4.65 9.52
CA ARG A 174 -14.04 3.77 10.66
C ARG A 174 -14.19 4.53 11.96
N SER A 175 -13.50 5.66 12.11
CA SER A 175 -13.64 6.54 13.27
C SER A 175 -15.05 7.14 13.39
N GLU A 176 -15.79 7.18 12.30
CA GLU A 176 -17.20 7.59 12.26
C GLU A 176 -18.17 6.54 12.82
N PHE A 177 -17.71 5.30 13.05
CA PHE A 177 -18.53 4.21 13.58
C PHE A 177 -18.03 3.78 14.96
N GLU A 178 -18.96 3.53 15.89
CA GLU A 178 -18.61 2.93 17.17
C GLU A 178 -18.09 1.49 16.94
N PRO A 179 -16.88 1.15 17.42
CA PRO A 179 -16.38 -0.21 17.29
C PRO A 179 -17.28 -1.19 18.02
N PRO A 180 -17.60 -2.36 17.42
CA PRO A 180 -18.13 -3.46 18.21
C PRO A 180 -17.06 -3.86 19.25
N SER A 181 -17.38 -3.63 20.52
CA SER A 181 -16.55 -4.02 21.67
C SER A 181 -16.31 -5.54 21.68
N PRO A 182 -15.12 -6.06 22.04
CA PRO A 182 -13.91 -5.37 22.50
C PRO A 182 -12.81 -5.29 21.41
N SER A 183 -13.13 -5.49 20.13
CA SER A 183 -12.09 -5.51 19.08
C SER A 183 -11.57 -4.10 18.80
N LYS A 184 -10.28 -3.86 19.05
CA LYS A 184 -9.59 -2.67 18.54
C LYS A 184 -9.73 -2.67 17.01
N ILE A 185 -10.26 -1.57 16.46
CA ILE A 185 -10.22 -1.35 15.02
C ILE A 185 -8.75 -1.28 14.62
N GLU A 186 -8.40 -2.08 13.63
CA GLU A 186 -7.05 -2.11 13.08
C GLU A 186 -6.84 -0.90 12.18
N THR A 187 -6.09 0.08 12.69
CA THR A 187 -5.74 1.29 11.95
C THR A 187 -4.38 1.10 11.26
N ARG A 188 -4.38 1.28 9.95
CA ARG A 188 -3.19 1.19 9.11
C ARG A 188 -2.94 2.50 8.41
N PHE A 189 -1.68 2.92 8.38
CA PHE A 189 -1.22 4.06 7.58
C PHE A 189 -0.54 3.56 6.30
N HIS A 190 -0.64 4.34 5.23
CA HIS A 190 0.00 4.05 3.96
C HIS A 190 1.42 4.62 3.93
N HIS A 191 2.41 3.74 4.08
CA HIS A 191 3.83 4.08 4.05
C HIS A 191 4.41 3.84 2.66
N ARG A 192 5.22 4.79 2.20
CA ARG A 192 6.03 4.67 0.99
C ARG A 192 7.51 4.84 1.33
N MET A 193 8.34 3.93 0.85
CA MET A 193 9.79 3.94 1.05
C MET A 193 10.52 3.84 -0.28
N VAL A 194 11.61 4.57 -0.43
CA VAL A 194 12.56 4.43 -1.54
C VAL A 194 13.77 3.65 -1.04
N LEU A 195 14.09 2.55 -1.70
CA LEU A 195 15.10 1.59 -1.27
C LEU A 195 16.19 1.47 -2.35
N SER A 196 17.45 1.47 -1.93
CA SER A 196 18.62 1.38 -2.80
C SER A 196 19.71 0.47 -2.19
N PRO A 197 20.50 -0.26 -2.99
CA PRO A 197 20.35 -0.43 -4.44
C PRO A 197 19.07 -1.21 -4.78
N TYR A 198 18.53 -1.01 -5.98
CA TYR A 198 17.51 -1.90 -6.51
C TYR A 198 18.08 -3.33 -6.63
N ALA A 199 17.34 -4.30 -6.12
CA ALA A 199 17.68 -5.72 -6.19
C ALA A 199 16.61 -6.48 -6.97
N VAL A 200 17.04 -7.49 -7.74
CA VAL A 200 16.13 -8.38 -8.45
C VAL A 200 15.46 -9.37 -7.46
N PRO A 201 14.17 -9.70 -7.66
CA PRO A 201 13.48 -10.69 -6.84
C PRO A 201 14.21 -12.04 -6.79
N ILE A 202 14.22 -12.68 -5.62
CA ILE A 202 14.98 -13.92 -5.37
C ILE A 202 14.54 -15.10 -6.25
N ASN A 203 13.37 -15.05 -6.87
CA ASN A 203 12.87 -16.07 -7.80
C ASN A 203 13.38 -15.89 -9.24
N GLN A 204 14.09 -14.80 -9.55
CA GLN A 204 14.71 -14.53 -10.85
C GLN A 204 16.19 -14.95 -10.91
N PHE A 205 16.61 -15.88 -10.04
CA PHE A 205 17.98 -16.38 -10.03
C PHE A 205 18.33 -17.09 -11.35
N ARG A 206 19.56 -16.91 -11.83
CA ARG A 206 20.09 -17.51 -13.06
C ARG A 206 20.65 -18.92 -12.82
N SER A 207 20.95 -19.26 -11.57
CA SER A 207 21.46 -20.58 -11.20
C SER A 207 21.17 -20.94 -9.74
N ARG A 208 21.14 -22.25 -9.44
CA ARG A 208 21.04 -22.74 -8.05
C ARG A 208 22.14 -22.15 -7.15
N ARG A 209 23.34 -21.93 -7.70
CA ARG A 209 24.46 -21.31 -6.98
C ARG A 209 24.12 -19.88 -6.58
N GLU A 210 23.62 -19.07 -7.51
CA GLU A 210 23.21 -17.69 -7.24
C GLU A 210 22.14 -17.61 -6.16
N PHE A 211 21.11 -18.47 -6.25
CA PHE A 211 20.07 -18.56 -5.22
C PHE A 211 20.67 -18.84 -3.83
N LEU A 212 21.54 -19.85 -3.72
CA LEU A 212 22.20 -20.19 -2.45
C LEU A 212 23.11 -19.07 -1.94
N LEU A 213 23.80 -18.36 -2.83
CA LEU A 213 24.61 -17.19 -2.48
C LEU A 213 23.73 -16.05 -1.94
N GLY A 214 22.59 -15.78 -2.58
CA GLY A 214 21.62 -14.79 -2.09
C GLY A 214 21.10 -15.11 -0.69
N LEU A 215 20.74 -16.38 -0.43
CA LEU A 215 20.33 -16.81 0.91
C LEU A 215 21.46 -16.67 1.95
N ARG A 216 22.68 -17.10 1.59
CA ARG A 216 23.85 -16.95 2.45
C ARG A 216 24.11 -15.49 2.79
N ASP A 217 24.02 -14.60 1.80
CA ASP A 217 24.32 -13.18 1.98
C ASP A 217 23.23 -12.49 2.80
N ALA A 218 21.97 -12.89 2.66
CA ALA A 218 20.88 -12.47 3.55
C ALA A 218 21.15 -12.86 5.01
N VAL A 219 21.54 -14.12 5.28
CA VAL A 219 21.90 -14.58 6.64
C VAL A 219 23.07 -13.76 7.20
N LYS A 220 24.13 -13.53 6.41
CA LYS A 220 25.27 -12.71 6.83
C LYS A 220 24.87 -11.27 7.14
N GLY A 221 23.99 -10.67 6.35
CA GLY A 221 23.44 -9.34 6.61
C GLY A 221 22.71 -9.28 7.94
N THR A 222 21.84 -10.26 8.21
CA THR A 222 21.11 -10.36 9.49
C THR A 222 22.04 -10.56 10.69
N GLN A 223 23.09 -11.39 10.57
CA GLN A 223 24.07 -11.58 11.63
C GLN A 223 24.82 -10.28 11.95
N LYS A 224 25.26 -9.54 10.94
CA LYS A 224 25.90 -8.23 11.14
C LYS A 224 24.96 -7.25 11.84
N TYR A 225 23.69 -7.21 11.43
CA TYR A 225 22.67 -6.43 12.14
C TYR A 225 22.56 -6.81 13.60
N TRP A 226 22.50 -8.11 13.92
CA TRP A 226 22.43 -8.56 15.30
C TRP A 226 23.60 -8.05 16.13
N HIS A 227 24.84 -8.21 15.62
CA HIS A 227 26.05 -7.73 16.29
C HIS A 227 26.10 -6.19 16.43
N SER A 228 25.64 -5.44 15.43
CA SER A 228 25.68 -3.98 15.52
C SER A 228 24.69 -3.38 16.52
N PHE A 229 23.71 -4.15 17.01
CA PHE A 229 22.63 -3.65 17.88
C PHE A 229 22.53 -4.35 19.24
N TRP A 230 23.03 -5.58 19.37
CA TRP A 230 22.75 -6.43 20.54
C TRP A 230 23.98 -7.16 21.11
N SER A 231 25.19 -6.88 20.61
CA SER A 231 26.46 -7.32 21.23
C SER A 231 27.26 -6.12 21.71
#